data_AF-I1KBJ7-F1
#
_entry.id   AF-I1KBJ7-F1
#
_cell.length_a   1.000
_cell.length_b   1.000
_cell.length_c   1.000
_cell.angle_alpha   90.00
_cell.angle_beta   90.00
_cell.angle_gamma   90.00
#
_symmetry.space_group_name_H-M   'P 1'
#
loop_
_entity.id
_entity.type
_entity.pdbx_description
1 polymer ?
#
loop_
_entity_poly.entity_id
_entity_poly.type
_entity_poly.pdbx_seq_one_letter_code
_entity_poly.pdbx_strand_id
1 'polypeptide(L)'
;MKIKSHFSFSLMFLIGIAISHTHVSLAECDNVKDYCPTIPPQKQTIFLNGFPCENPNNTIAHDFKSMELSKPGSRDKLGSLVKIVTASKFPGLNALGLAIGRSDIEVDGLVNLHNHPRATEMIYVSQGDVVAAFLDTRNQLFQKILRAGDVFVIPKGLFHFLLNRGAQVATVFSVFNSQNPGSGPLTSIPSDTLESVQKIKRKVVSLSESELDGVSDLTSAVLDIIYS
;
A
#
# COMPACT_ATOMS: atom_id res chain seq x y z
N MET A 1 -54.63 -28.77 -8.67
CA MET A 1 -53.28 -28.68 -9.29
C MET A 1 -52.96 -27.23 -9.69
N LYS A 2 -52.78 -26.31 -8.73
CA LYS A 2 -52.41 -24.89 -8.96
C LYS A 2 -51.25 -24.39 -8.08
N ILE A 3 -50.80 -25.18 -7.11
CA ILE A 3 -49.79 -24.79 -6.11
C ILE A 3 -48.36 -24.81 -6.69
N LYS A 4 -48.06 -25.65 -7.69
CA LYS A 4 -46.73 -25.71 -8.33
C LYS A 4 -46.34 -24.43 -9.08
N SER A 5 -47.31 -23.69 -9.64
CA SER A 5 -47.04 -22.48 -10.43
C SER A 5 -46.64 -21.29 -9.58
N HIS A 6 -47.26 -21.09 -8.41
CA HIS A 6 -46.91 -19.99 -7.51
C HIS A 6 -45.54 -20.20 -6.84
N PHE A 7 -45.18 -21.46 -6.55
CA PHE A 7 -43.87 -21.79 -5.99
C PHE A 7 -42.73 -21.47 -6.97
N SER A 8 -42.92 -21.77 -8.26
CA SER A 8 -41.94 -21.46 -9.31
C SER A 8 -41.76 -19.94 -9.52
N PHE A 9 -42.85 -19.17 -9.49
CA PHE A 9 -42.77 -17.71 -9.65
C PHE A 9 -42.11 -17.03 -8.44
N SER A 10 -42.42 -17.48 -7.22
CA SER A 10 -41.79 -16.99 -5.99
C SER A 10 -40.29 -17.29 -5.95
N LEU A 11 -39.88 -18.49 -6.39
CA LEU A 11 -38.46 -18.88 -6.46
C LEU A 11 -37.69 -18.06 -7.51
N MET A 12 -38.28 -17.79 -8.67
CA MET A 12 -37.68 -16.93 -9.70
C MET A 12 -37.55 -15.47 -9.23
N PHE A 13 -38.54 -14.96 -8.50
CA PHE A 13 -38.49 -13.62 -7.91
C PHE A 13 -37.39 -13.49 -6.83
N LEU A 14 -37.24 -14.51 -5.98
CA LEU A 14 -36.17 -14.57 -4.98
C LEU A 14 -34.77 -14.66 -5.62
N ILE A 15 -34.60 -15.40 -6.71
CA ILE A 15 -33.34 -15.45 -7.47
C ILE A 15 -33.06 -14.09 -8.14
N GLY A 16 -34.09 -13.42 -8.68
CA GLY A 16 -33.94 -12.08 -9.25
C GLY A 16 -33.49 -11.03 -8.22
N ILE A 17 -34.02 -11.09 -7.00
CA ILE A 17 -33.56 -10.27 -5.87
C ILE A 17 -32.13 -10.65 -5.47
N ALA A 18 -31.77 -11.93 -5.43
CA ALA A 18 -30.40 -12.34 -5.08
C ALA A 18 -29.36 -11.84 -6.10
N ILE A 19 -29.71 -11.78 -7.40
CA ILE A 19 -28.83 -11.26 -8.45
C ILE A 19 -28.68 -9.72 -8.35
N SER A 20 -29.75 -9.00 -8.00
CA SER A 20 -29.70 -7.52 -7.88
C SER A 20 -28.89 -7.01 -6.67
N HIS A 21 -28.58 -7.88 -5.71
CA HIS A 21 -27.76 -7.54 -4.53
C HIS A 21 -26.28 -7.91 -4.69
N THR A 22 -25.85 -8.33 -5.88
CA THR A 22 -24.42 -8.47 -6.20
C THR A 22 -23.79 -7.08 -6.40
N HIS A 23 -23.69 -6.31 -5.31
CA HIS A 23 -22.85 -5.12 -5.29
C HIS A 23 -21.40 -5.58 -5.45
N VAL A 24 -20.89 -5.46 -6.67
CA VAL A 24 -19.46 -5.57 -6.95
C VAL A 24 -18.77 -4.51 -6.11
N SER A 25 -18.09 -4.95 -5.04
CA SER A 25 -17.24 -4.09 -4.22
C SER A 25 -15.99 -3.78 -5.02
N LEU A 26 -16.08 -2.77 -5.90
CA LEU A 26 -14.91 -2.20 -6.56
C LEU A 26 -14.16 -1.33 -5.56
N ALA A 27 -12.89 -1.65 -5.34
CA ALA A 27 -12.01 -0.93 -4.43
C ALA A 27 -11.83 0.55 -4.81
N GLU A 28 -11.91 0.83 -6.12
CA GLU A 28 -12.01 2.15 -6.74
C GLU A 28 -12.87 2.02 -8.00
N CYS A 29 -13.69 3.02 -8.29
CA CYS A 29 -14.48 3.05 -9.52
C CYS A 29 -13.54 3.26 -10.71
N ASP A 30 -13.70 2.45 -11.77
CA ASP A 30 -13.04 2.70 -13.05
C ASP A 30 -13.31 4.13 -13.54
N ASN A 31 -12.33 4.73 -14.20
CA ASN A 31 -12.47 6.06 -14.78
C ASN A 31 -13.56 6.07 -15.85
N VAL A 32 -14.57 6.91 -15.66
CA VAL A 32 -15.66 7.12 -16.64
C VAL A 32 -15.29 8.04 -17.81
N LYS A 33 -14.07 8.58 -17.79
CA LYS A 33 -13.44 9.46 -18.79
C LYS A 33 -11.97 9.11 -18.89
N ASP A 34 -11.33 9.48 -20.00
CA ASP A 34 -9.90 9.22 -20.22
C ASP A 34 -9.01 9.78 -19.09
N TYR A 35 -9.36 10.95 -18.56
CA TYR A 35 -8.65 11.61 -17.46
C TYR A 35 -9.55 12.53 -16.63
N CYS A 36 -9.12 12.82 -15.40
CA CYS A 36 -9.78 13.77 -14.48
C CYS A 36 -8.75 14.37 -13.51
N PRO A 37 -7.77 15.19 -13.97
CA PRO A 37 -6.80 15.82 -13.07
C PRO A 37 -7.48 16.56 -11.93
N THR A 38 -6.91 16.53 -10.73
CA THR A 38 -7.48 17.26 -9.59
C THR A 38 -7.45 18.77 -9.82
N ILE A 39 -8.49 19.47 -9.37
CA ILE A 39 -8.43 20.92 -9.23
C ILE A 39 -7.39 21.32 -8.16
N PRO A 40 -6.74 22.48 -8.30
CA PRO A 40 -5.87 23.02 -7.26
C PRO A 40 -6.58 23.12 -5.91
N PRO A 41 -5.93 22.78 -4.78
CA PRO A 41 -6.56 22.77 -3.45
C PRO A 41 -7.23 24.09 -3.07
N GLN A 42 -6.70 25.23 -3.54
CA GLN A 42 -7.25 26.56 -3.28
C GLN A 42 -8.60 26.82 -3.99
N LYS A 43 -8.92 26.04 -5.04
CA LYS A 43 -10.18 26.13 -5.78
C LYS A 43 -11.18 25.07 -5.34
N GLN A 44 -10.80 24.15 -4.44
CA GLN A 44 -11.66 23.05 -4.03
C GLN A 44 -12.71 23.50 -3.02
N THR A 45 -13.96 23.57 -3.46
CA THR A 45 -15.11 23.96 -2.64
C THR A 45 -16.09 22.82 -2.34
N ILE A 46 -15.94 21.69 -3.05
CA ILE A 46 -16.82 20.53 -2.95
C ILE A 46 -16.00 19.32 -2.49
N PHE A 47 -16.58 18.53 -1.58
CA PHE A 47 -16.06 17.25 -1.12
C PHE A 47 -16.90 16.11 -1.69
N LEU A 48 -16.22 15.13 -2.28
CA LEU A 48 -16.80 13.94 -2.88
C LEU A 48 -15.85 12.75 -2.65
N ASN A 49 -16.25 11.54 -3.02
CA ASN A 49 -15.35 10.39 -2.96
C ASN A 49 -14.26 10.53 -4.03
N GLY A 50 -13.05 10.93 -3.62
CA GLY A 50 -11.95 11.30 -4.52
C GLY A 50 -11.73 12.82 -4.57
N PHE A 51 -11.46 13.35 -5.75
CA PHE A 51 -11.28 14.79 -5.97
C PHE A 51 -12.11 15.28 -7.16
N PRO A 52 -12.63 16.52 -7.13
CA PRO A 52 -13.24 17.14 -8.31
C PRO A 52 -12.24 17.26 -9.46
N CYS A 53 -12.71 17.04 -10.69
CA CYS A 53 -11.89 17.20 -11.91
C CYS A 53 -11.69 18.68 -12.26
N GLU A 54 -10.51 19.01 -12.75
CA GLU A 54 -10.23 20.25 -13.47
C GLU A 54 -11.01 20.30 -14.80
N ASN A 55 -11.27 21.51 -15.29
CA ASN A 55 -11.92 21.69 -16.58
C ASN A 55 -11.01 21.13 -17.70
N PRO A 56 -11.52 20.24 -18.59
CA PRO A 56 -10.73 19.70 -19.69
C PRO A 56 -10.06 20.75 -20.59
N ASN A 57 -10.65 21.95 -20.71
CA ASN A 57 -10.06 23.05 -21.49
C ASN A 57 -8.81 23.67 -20.84
N ASN A 58 -8.59 23.42 -19.54
CA ASN A 58 -7.41 23.87 -18.80
C ASN A 58 -6.36 22.77 -18.65
N THR A 59 -6.69 21.52 -19.01
CA THR A 59 -5.81 20.37 -18.84
C THR A 59 -4.66 20.41 -19.83
N ILE A 60 -3.43 20.26 -19.33
CA ILE A 60 -2.20 20.27 -20.13
C ILE A 60 -1.27 19.12 -19.72
N ALA A 61 -0.27 18.84 -20.55
CA ALA A 61 0.70 17.76 -20.30
C ALA A 61 1.40 17.86 -18.93
N HIS A 62 1.55 19.08 -18.38
CA HIS A 62 2.10 19.30 -17.04
C HIS A 62 1.31 18.60 -15.94
N ASP A 63 -0.01 18.45 -16.07
CA ASP A 63 -0.87 17.82 -15.06
C ASP A 63 -0.58 16.31 -14.90
N PHE A 64 0.06 15.71 -15.92
CA PHE A 64 0.44 14.30 -16.01
C PHE A 64 1.94 14.07 -15.77
N LYS A 65 2.68 15.07 -15.29
CA LYS A 65 4.09 14.95 -14.95
C LYS A 65 4.36 15.43 -13.54
N SER A 66 5.12 14.64 -12.78
CA SER A 66 5.55 14.99 -11.43
C SER A 66 7.06 14.84 -11.27
N MET A 67 7.67 15.66 -10.41
CA MET A 67 9.06 15.49 -9.96
C MET A 67 9.13 15.18 -8.46
N GLU A 68 8.01 14.85 -7.83
CA GLU A 68 7.94 14.65 -6.38
C GLU A 68 8.92 13.58 -5.90
N LEU A 69 9.20 12.54 -6.69
CA LEU A 69 10.15 11.46 -6.34
C LEU A 69 11.61 11.72 -6.77
N SER A 70 11.91 12.89 -7.35
CA SER A 70 13.29 13.23 -7.77
C SER A 70 14.26 13.36 -6.60
N LYS A 71 13.75 13.56 -5.38
CA LYS A 71 14.51 13.63 -4.13
C LYS A 71 13.89 12.70 -3.08
N PRO A 72 14.69 12.20 -2.13
CA PRO A 72 14.19 11.45 -0.97
C PRO A 72 13.13 12.22 -0.18
N GLY A 73 12.34 11.49 0.61
CA GLY A 73 11.44 12.05 1.60
C GLY A 73 12.17 12.65 2.81
N SER A 74 11.40 12.94 3.87
CA SER A 74 11.98 13.36 5.16
C SER A 74 12.43 12.14 5.96
N ARG A 75 13.59 12.23 6.61
CA ARG A 75 14.15 11.17 7.46
C ARG A 75 13.37 11.01 8.75
N ASP A 76 13.01 9.78 9.07
CA ASP A 76 12.39 9.40 10.34
C ASP A 76 13.43 8.94 11.40
N LYS A 77 12.94 8.44 12.54
CA LYS A 77 13.81 7.94 13.63
C LYS A 77 14.38 6.53 13.36
N LEU A 78 13.85 5.81 12.38
CA LEU A 78 14.22 4.45 12.02
C LEU A 78 15.21 4.39 10.86
N GLY A 79 15.65 5.55 10.34
CA GLY A 79 16.59 5.64 9.23
C GLY A 79 15.93 5.44 7.86
N SER A 80 14.62 5.68 7.77
CA SER A 80 13.87 5.63 6.52
C SER A 80 13.44 7.03 6.06
N LEU A 81 13.45 7.23 4.75
CA LEU A 81 13.01 8.43 4.06
C LEU A 81 11.93 8.04 3.05
N VAL A 82 10.68 7.99 3.51
CA VAL A 82 9.55 7.55 2.69
C VAL A 82 8.79 8.75 2.14
N LYS A 83 8.47 8.71 0.86
CA LYS A 83 7.62 9.69 0.18
C LYS A 83 6.61 8.97 -0.70
N ILE A 84 5.32 9.15 -0.39
CA ILE A 84 4.20 8.65 -1.21
C ILE A 84 3.54 9.84 -1.92
N VAL A 85 3.31 9.67 -3.22
CA VAL A 85 2.71 10.65 -4.11
C VAL A 85 1.35 10.11 -4.55
N THR A 86 0.30 10.73 -4.02
CA THR A 86 -1.10 10.40 -4.29
C THR A 86 -1.74 11.45 -5.21
N ALA A 87 -3.01 11.24 -5.58
CA ALA A 87 -3.78 12.21 -6.37
C ALA A 87 -3.86 13.63 -5.76
N SER A 88 -3.61 13.78 -4.45
CA SER A 88 -3.56 15.12 -3.81
C SER A 88 -2.29 15.91 -4.12
N LYS A 89 -1.23 15.23 -4.58
CA LYS A 89 0.08 15.84 -4.93
C LYS A 89 0.41 15.71 -6.41
N PHE A 90 -0.16 14.72 -7.08
CA PHE A 90 0.00 14.52 -8.51
C PHE A 90 -1.37 14.45 -9.17
N PRO A 91 -1.87 15.59 -9.71
CA PRO A 91 -3.23 15.73 -10.20
C PRO A 91 -3.65 14.66 -11.20
N GLY A 92 -2.78 14.31 -12.14
CA GLY A 92 -3.05 13.31 -13.18
C GLY A 92 -3.33 11.89 -12.68
N LEU A 93 -3.12 11.57 -11.39
CA LEU A 93 -3.47 10.27 -10.82
C LEU A 93 -4.96 10.11 -10.47
N ASN A 94 -5.71 11.21 -10.39
CA ASN A 94 -7.10 11.15 -9.96
C ASN A 94 -7.99 10.41 -10.96
N ALA A 95 -8.86 9.57 -10.41
CA ALA A 95 -9.69 8.58 -11.09
C ALA A 95 -8.93 7.43 -11.78
N LEU A 96 -7.59 7.38 -11.78
CA LEU A 96 -6.81 6.34 -12.48
C LEU A 96 -6.39 5.17 -11.59
N GLY A 97 -6.74 5.19 -10.31
CA GLY A 97 -6.49 4.10 -9.36
C GLY A 97 -5.02 3.78 -9.11
N LEU A 98 -4.14 4.78 -9.21
CA LEU A 98 -2.71 4.60 -9.01
C LEU A 98 -2.13 5.66 -8.06
N ALA A 99 -1.18 5.22 -7.23
CA ALA A 99 -0.23 6.09 -6.54
C ALA A 99 1.17 5.51 -6.65
N ILE A 100 2.18 6.33 -6.35
CA ILE A 100 3.58 5.93 -6.44
C ILE A 100 4.37 6.39 -5.22
N GLY A 101 5.36 5.63 -4.81
CA GLY A 101 6.21 5.92 -3.66
C GLY A 101 7.69 5.75 -3.97
N ARG A 102 8.53 6.43 -3.18
CA ARG A 102 9.97 6.21 -3.08
C ARG A 102 10.34 6.09 -1.61
N SER A 103 11.16 5.09 -1.30
CA SER A 103 11.73 4.85 0.02
C SER A 103 13.23 4.75 -0.12
N ASP A 104 13.95 5.68 0.49
CA ASP A 104 15.40 5.56 0.69
C ASP A 104 15.63 5.10 2.14
N ILE A 105 16.36 4.00 2.31
CA ILE A 105 16.52 3.32 3.60
C ILE A 105 18.01 3.27 3.90
N GLU A 106 18.45 3.93 4.98
CA GLU A 106 19.84 3.92 5.44
C GLU A 106 20.31 2.51 5.79
N VAL A 107 21.61 2.30 5.95
CA VAL A 107 22.14 1.00 6.42
C VAL A 107 21.50 0.65 7.76
N ASP A 108 21.01 -0.59 7.88
CA ASP A 108 20.18 -1.09 8.97
C ASP A 108 18.87 -0.31 9.18
N GLY A 109 18.51 0.62 8.31
CA GLY A 109 17.29 1.41 8.39
C GLY A 109 16.04 0.55 8.15
N LEU A 110 14.91 0.97 8.71
CA LEU A 110 13.64 0.24 8.63
C LEU A 110 12.49 1.18 8.22
N VAL A 111 11.74 0.81 7.18
CA VAL A 111 10.38 1.32 6.99
C VAL A 111 9.48 0.58 7.97
N ASN A 112 8.91 1.34 8.92
CA ASN A 112 8.16 0.79 10.05
C ASN A 112 7.07 -0.22 9.64
N LEU A 113 6.71 -1.11 10.55
CA LEU A 113 5.61 -2.05 10.32
C LEU A 113 4.29 -1.26 10.16
N HIS A 114 3.68 -1.34 8.99
CA HIS A 114 2.51 -0.54 8.59
C HIS A 114 1.63 -1.27 7.58
N ASN A 115 0.49 -0.69 7.24
CA ASN A 115 -0.38 -1.20 6.18
C ASN A 115 -1.00 -0.10 5.30
N HIS A 116 -1.45 -0.54 4.12
CA HIS A 116 -2.19 0.28 3.16
C HIS A 116 -3.64 -0.21 3.09
N PRO A 117 -4.59 0.42 3.82
CA PRO A 117 -5.96 -0.12 3.94
C PRO A 117 -6.72 -0.13 2.61
N ARG A 118 -6.27 0.66 1.62
CA ARG A 118 -6.98 0.81 0.34
C ARG A 118 -6.23 0.24 -0.87
N ALA A 119 -4.97 -0.15 -0.74
CA ALA A 119 -4.17 -0.62 -1.88
C ALA A 119 -3.33 -1.86 -1.58
N THR A 120 -3.21 -2.72 -2.59
CA THR A 120 -2.04 -3.58 -2.81
C THR A 120 -0.86 -2.69 -3.22
N GLU A 121 0.31 -3.03 -2.71
CA GLU A 121 1.58 -2.39 -3.08
C GLU A 121 2.45 -3.38 -3.85
N MET A 122 3.07 -2.92 -4.92
CA MET A 122 4.17 -3.61 -5.58
C MET A 122 5.42 -2.76 -5.44
N ILE A 123 6.49 -3.33 -4.90
CA ILE A 123 7.77 -2.66 -4.75
C ILE A 123 8.77 -3.15 -5.80
N TYR A 124 9.67 -2.25 -6.19
CA TYR A 124 10.82 -2.49 -7.05
C TYR A 124 12.08 -1.94 -6.38
N VAL A 125 13.10 -2.77 -6.21
CA VAL A 125 14.37 -2.34 -5.64
C VAL A 125 15.27 -1.81 -6.76
N SER A 126 15.63 -0.53 -6.69
CA SER A 126 16.54 0.09 -7.66
C SER A 126 18.01 0.02 -7.23
N GLN A 127 18.26 -0.01 -5.93
CA GLN A 127 19.60 0.00 -5.35
C GLN A 127 19.60 -0.65 -3.96
N GLY A 128 20.68 -1.37 -3.61
CA GLY A 128 20.90 -1.95 -2.29
C GLY A 128 20.22 -3.31 -2.09
N ASP A 129 20.28 -3.80 -0.85
CA ASP A 129 19.73 -5.09 -0.44
C ASP A 129 18.69 -4.88 0.67
N VAL A 130 17.45 -5.24 0.39
CA VAL A 130 16.30 -4.96 1.26
C VAL A 130 15.60 -6.25 1.63
N VAL A 131 15.42 -6.50 2.92
CA VAL A 131 14.45 -7.46 3.39
C VAL A 131 13.06 -6.85 3.26
N ALA A 132 12.21 -7.45 2.44
CA ALA A 132 10.78 -7.15 2.40
C ALA A 132 10.00 -8.27 3.04
N ALA A 133 8.99 -7.92 3.85
CA ALA A 133 8.17 -8.91 4.53
C ALA A 133 6.73 -8.45 4.74
N PHE A 134 5.76 -9.37 4.68
CA PHE A 134 4.37 -9.14 5.07
C PHE A 134 3.80 -10.31 5.87
N LEU A 135 2.72 -10.08 6.62
CA LEU A 135 1.95 -11.14 7.31
C LEU A 135 0.59 -11.36 6.65
N ASP A 136 0.24 -12.62 6.44
CA ASP A 136 -1.13 -12.97 6.08
C ASP A 136 -2.07 -12.92 7.30
N THR A 137 -3.36 -13.11 7.07
CA THR A 137 -4.39 -13.09 8.11
C THR A 137 -4.36 -14.31 9.03
N ARG A 138 -3.48 -15.28 8.77
CA ARG A 138 -3.19 -16.44 9.64
C ARG A 138 -1.89 -16.23 10.40
N ASN A 139 -1.36 -15.01 10.42
CA ASN A 139 -0.11 -14.65 11.08
C ASN A 139 1.12 -15.36 10.49
N GLN A 140 1.04 -15.85 9.26
CA GLN A 140 2.19 -16.39 8.55
C GLN A 140 3.02 -15.24 7.98
N LEU A 141 4.30 -15.19 8.35
CA LEU A 141 5.27 -14.25 7.78
C LEU A 141 5.79 -14.75 6.44
N PHE A 142 5.71 -13.89 5.43
CA PHE A 142 6.33 -14.06 4.13
C PHE A 142 7.44 -13.01 4.00
N GLN A 143 8.69 -13.42 3.81
CA GLN A 143 9.82 -12.51 3.73
C GLN A 143 10.87 -12.96 2.72
N LYS A 144 11.61 -12.01 2.16
CA LYS A 144 12.71 -12.28 1.21
C LYS A 144 13.73 -11.15 1.22
N ILE A 145 15.00 -11.48 0.96
CA ILE A 145 16.01 -10.47 0.57
C ILE A 145 15.80 -10.15 -0.91
N LEU A 146 15.60 -8.88 -1.20
CA LEU A 146 15.47 -8.31 -2.53
C LEU A 146 16.73 -7.51 -2.85
N ARG A 147 17.25 -7.67 -4.06
CA ARG A 147 18.39 -6.92 -4.60
C ARG A 147 17.92 -6.02 -5.74
N ALA A 148 18.81 -5.14 -6.21
CA ALA A 148 18.51 -4.28 -7.35
C ALA A 148 17.98 -5.09 -8.56
N GLY A 149 16.81 -4.71 -9.06
CA GLY A 149 16.09 -5.41 -10.14
C GLY A 149 14.90 -6.25 -9.65
N ASP A 150 14.87 -6.64 -8.37
CA ASP A 150 13.80 -7.48 -7.83
C ASP A 150 12.51 -6.69 -7.59
N VAL A 151 11.40 -7.42 -7.68
CA VAL A 151 10.06 -6.94 -7.32
C VAL A 151 9.42 -7.81 -6.24
N PHE A 152 8.56 -7.22 -5.43
CA PHE A 152 7.80 -7.94 -4.40
C PHE A 152 6.41 -7.35 -4.26
N VAL A 153 5.40 -8.19 -4.02
CA VAL A 153 3.99 -7.77 -3.92
C VAL A 153 3.50 -7.93 -2.50
N ILE A 154 2.83 -6.90 -2.00
CA ILE A 154 2.24 -6.84 -0.67
C ILE A 154 0.73 -6.70 -0.84
N PRO A 155 -0.05 -7.73 -0.48
CA PRO A 155 -1.51 -7.69 -0.63
C PRO A 155 -2.16 -6.58 0.18
N LYS A 156 -3.26 -6.04 -0.37
CA LYS A 156 -4.04 -4.95 0.25
C LYS A 156 -4.32 -5.17 1.73
N GLY A 157 -4.02 -4.15 2.53
CA GLY A 157 -4.35 -4.08 3.95
C GLY A 157 -3.46 -4.92 4.87
N LEU A 158 -2.55 -5.74 4.34
CA LEU A 158 -1.66 -6.57 5.16
C LEU A 158 -0.51 -5.75 5.75
N PHE A 159 -0.15 -6.09 6.99
CA PHE A 159 1.00 -5.49 7.66
C PHE A 159 2.29 -5.96 7.01
N HIS A 160 3.21 -5.03 6.79
CA HIS A 160 4.49 -5.29 6.14
C HIS A 160 5.54 -4.28 6.59
N PHE A 161 6.81 -4.62 6.35
CA PHE A 161 7.96 -3.77 6.65
C PHE A 161 9.07 -3.96 5.61
N LEU A 162 9.96 -2.97 5.50
CA LEU A 162 11.19 -3.06 4.72
C LEU A 162 12.38 -2.78 5.63
N LEU A 163 13.44 -3.58 5.53
CA LEU A 163 14.70 -3.34 6.24
C LEU A 163 15.86 -3.36 5.26
N ASN A 164 16.69 -2.33 5.27
CA ASN A 164 17.94 -2.39 4.55
C ASN A 164 18.98 -3.22 5.33
N ARG A 165 19.45 -4.29 4.71
CA ARG A 165 20.49 -5.18 5.25
C ARG A 165 21.80 -5.10 4.46
N GLY A 166 21.83 -4.28 3.41
CA GLY A 166 23.02 -4.06 2.61
C GLY A 166 24.03 -3.14 3.28
N ALA A 167 25.21 -3.03 2.67
CA ALA A 167 26.30 -2.17 3.12
C ALA A 167 26.18 -0.70 2.64
N GLN A 168 25.09 -0.35 1.96
CA GLN A 168 24.83 0.98 1.39
C GLN A 168 23.37 1.34 1.54
N VAL A 169 23.01 2.62 1.33
CA VAL A 169 21.60 3.05 1.26
C VAL A 169 20.87 2.25 0.18
N ALA A 170 19.69 1.76 0.51
CA ALA A 170 18.80 1.10 -0.43
C ALA A 170 17.71 2.06 -0.92
N THR A 171 17.35 1.99 -2.20
CA THR A 171 16.28 2.80 -2.80
C THR A 171 15.23 1.88 -3.42
N VAL A 172 14.00 1.98 -2.91
CA VAL A 172 12.84 1.19 -3.31
C VAL A 172 11.77 2.11 -3.88
N PHE A 173 11.18 1.73 -5.00
CA PHE A 173 10.01 2.39 -5.57
C PHE A 173 8.78 1.53 -5.38
N SER A 174 7.67 2.16 -5.02
CA SER A 174 6.39 1.49 -4.77
C SER A 174 5.34 1.96 -5.77
N VAL A 175 4.51 1.03 -6.27
CA VAL A 175 3.31 1.34 -7.04
C VAL A 175 2.11 0.76 -6.30
N PHE A 176 1.08 1.59 -6.12
CA PHE A 176 -0.13 1.22 -5.42
C PHE A 176 -1.30 1.19 -6.40
N ASN A 177 -2.16 0.18 -6.30
CA ASN A 177 -3.43 0.15 -7.04
C ASN A 177 -4.53 0.97 -6.33
N SER A 178 -4.16 2.13 -5.79
CA SER A 178 -5.12 3.15 -5.36
C SER A 178 -4.54 4.54 -5.52
N GLN A 179 -5.37 5.50 -5.93
CA GLN A 179 -4.98 6.91 -5.97
C GLN A 179 -4.69 7.49 -4.58
N ASN A 180 -5.16 6.81 -3.54
CA ASN A 180 -4.93 7.14 -2.15
C ASN A 180 -4.85 5.85 -1.32
N PRO A 181 -3.69 5.16 -1.27
CA PRO A 181 -3.55 3.89 -0.54
C PRO A 181 -3.87 4.02 0.95
N GLY A 182 -3.66 5.22 1.51
CA GLY A 182 -3.58 5.45 2.95
C GLY A 182 -2.33 4.81 3.52
N SER A 183 -1.90 5.25 4.70
CA SER A 183 -0.88 4.53 5.46
C SER A 183 -1.30 4.59 6.92
N GLY A 184 -1.52 3.41 7.50
CA GLY A 184 -1.77 3.26 8.93
C GLY A 184 -0.51 2.72 9.58
N PRO A 185 0.13 3.45 10.51
CA PRO A 185 1.10 2.80 11.38
C PRO A 185 0.37 1.76 12.24
N LEU A 186 1.05 0.67 12.60
CA LEU A 186 0.65 -0.10 13.79
C LEU A 186 0.80 0.82 14.98
N THR A 187 -0.30 1.46 15.35
CA THR A 187 -0.43 2.38 16.47
C THR A 187 0.27 3.74 16.29
N SER A 188 -0.35 4.78 16.84
CA SER A 188 0.27 6.08 17.10
C SER A 188 1.35 5.92 18.16
N ILE A 189 2.53 5.44 17.72
CA ILE A 189 3.78 5.12 18.44
C ILE A 189 3.79 5.48 19.93
N PRO A 190 3.38 4.55 20.82
CA PRO A 190 3.91 4.46 22.17
C PRO A 190 5.40 4.07 22.15
N SER A 191 6.14 4.38 23.22
CA SER A 191 7.57 4.01 23.37
C SER A 191 7.84 2.52 23.17
N ASP A 192 6.91 1.68 23.63
CA ASP A 192 7.10 0.23 23.72
C ASP A 192 7.09 -0.42 22.33
N THR A 193 6.35 0.16 21.38
CA THR A 193 6.37 -0.26 19.99
C THR A 193 7.70 0.05 19.32
N LEU A 194 8.33 1.19 19.65
CA LEU A 194 9.65 1.54 19.08
C LEU A 194 10.73 0.56 19.53
N GLU A 195 10.76 0.16 20.80
CA GLU A 195 11.67 -0.87 21.28
C GLU A 195 11.43 -2.22 20.58
N SER A 196 10.16 -2.58 20.42
CA SER A 196 9.80 -3.83 19.73
C SER A 196 10.20 -3.79 18.25
N VAL A 197 10.03 -2.66 17.58
CA VAL A 197 10.51 -2.44 16.20
C VAL A 197 12.04 -2.55 16.13
N GLN A 198 12.77 -2.00 17.11
CA GLN A 198 14.21 -2.17 17.20
C GLN A 198 14.62 -3.63 17.45
N LYS A 199 13.83 -4.39 18.22
CA LYS A 199 14.05 -5.82 18.44
C LYS A 199 13.92 -6.61 17.14
N ILE A 200 12.91 -6.31 16.31
CA ILE A 200 12.81 -6.87 14.95
C ILE A 200 14.05 -6.52 14.15
N LYS A 201 14.40 -5.23 14.06
CA LYS A 201 15.58 -4.76 13.33
C LYS A 201 16.84 -5.56 13.72
N ARG A 202 17.13 -5.66 15.02
CA ARG A 202 18.29 -6.44 15.52
C ARG A 202 18.22 -7.91 15.11
N LYS A 203 17.04 -8.53 15.22
CA LYS A 203 16.85 -9.94 14.88
C LYS A 203 17.04 -10.19 13.38
N VAL A 204 16.41 -9.40 12.50
CA VAL A 204 16.57 -9.53 11.05
C VAL A 204 18.03 -9.35 10.63
N VAL A 205 18.73 -8.35 11.17
CA VAL A 205 20.15 -8.10 10.84
C VAL A 205 21.02 -9.32 11.19
N SER A 206 20.71 -10.03 12.28
CA SER A 206 21.50 -11.17 12.77
C SER A 206 21.31 -12.49 12.00
N LEU A 207 20.21 -12.67 11.28
CA LEU A 207 19.86 -13.95 10.61
C LEU A 207 20.55 -14.08 9.25
N SER A 208 21.20 -15.18 8.91
CA SER A 208 21.72 -15.45 7.55
C SER A 208 20.63 -15.37 6.46
N GLU A 209 21.03 -15.29 5.17
CA GLU A 209 20.05 -15.29 4.07
C GLU A 209 19.17 -16.55 4.08
N SER A 210 19.74 -17.72 4.37
CA SER A 210 19.00 -18.98 4.47
C SER A 210 18.02 -19.02 5.62
N GLU A 211 18.35 -18.38 6.76
CA GLU A 211 17.44 -18.29 7.90
C GLU A 211 16.30 -17.31 7.62
N LEU A 212 16.56 -16.25 6.86
CA LEU A 212 15.52 -15.31 6.45
C LEU A 212 14.52 -15.97 5.48
N ASP A 213 14.97 -16.88 4.64
CA ASP A 213 14.05 -17.67 3.80
C ASP A 213 13.19 -18.66 4.62
N GLY A 214 13.53 -18.88 5.89
CA GLY A 214 12.75 -19.66 6.84
C GLY A 214 11.59 -18.88 7.47
N VAL A 215 10.46 -19.56 7.68
CA VAL A 215 9.18 -18.94 8.11
C VAL A 215 9.13 -18.64 9.63
N SER A 216 9.89 -19.36 10.47
CA SER A 216 9.65 -19.37 11.93
C SER A 216 10.21 -18.17 12.69
N ASP A 217 11.40 -17.69 12.34
CA ASP A 217 12.22 -17.01 13.34
C ASP A 217 11.79 -15.58 13.62
N LEU A 218 11.18 -14.91 12.65
CA LEU A 218 10.71 -13.53 12.79
C LEU A 218 9.22 -13.43 13.14
N THR A 219 8.43 -14.46 12.86
CA THR A 219 6.98 -14.45 13.04
C THR A 219 6.60 -14.03 14.46
N SER A 220 7.15 -14.66 15.50
CA SER A 220 6.83 -14.30 16.90
C SER A 220 7.18 -12.85 17.24
N ALA A 221 8.35 -12.36 16.82
CA ALA A 221 8.77 -10.99 17.11
C ALA A 221 7.90 -9.95 16.40
N VAL A 222 7.39 -10.27 15.20
CA VAL A 222 6.46 -9.43 14.47
C VAL A 222 5.07 -9.45 15.10
N LEU A 223 4.60 -10.61 15.54
CA LEU A 223 3.32 -10.73 16.22
C LEU A 223 3.29 -10.04 17.58
N ASP A 224 4.41 -10.06 18.32
CA ASP A 224 4.56 -9.29 19.56
C ASP A 224 4.29 -7.79 19.32
N ILE A 225 4.69 -7.24 18.17
CA ILE A 225 4.41 -5.83 17.80
C ILE A 225 2.96 -5.60 17.43
N ILE A 226 2.35 -6.54 16.71
CA ILE A 226 0.98 -6.39 16.22
C ILE A 226 -0.04 -6.45 17.36
N TYR A 227 0.24 -7.26 18.38
CA TYR A 227 -0.67 -7.52 19.50
C TYR A 227 -0.26 -6.86 20.83
N SER A 228 0.72 -5.95 20.82
CA SER A 228 1.03 -5.07 21.96
C SER A 228 0.17 -3.81 21.96
#